data_AF-A0A4Y2E8H0-F1
#
_entry.id   AF-A0A4Y2E8H0-F1
#
_cell.length_a   1.000
_cell.length_b   1.000
_cell.length_c   1.000
_cell.angle_alpha   90.00
_cell.angle_beta   90.00
_cell.angle_gamma   90.00
#
_symmetry.space_group_name_H-M   'P 1'
#
loop_
_entity.id
_entity.type
_entity.pdbx_description
1 polymer ?
#
loop_
_entity_poly.entity_id
_entity_poly.type
_entity_poly.pdbx_seq_one_letter_code
_entity_poly.pdbx_strand_id
1 'polypeptide(L)'
;MSVLQQLENIESATHPILLNIADTVFCLKEKGFDIVFCWTPSHVGVLGNEKADCVARTASIPIEHTVPLADIRKSVQHYIFNKWQETWDLQINNKLHRVKPSIVLWPIFPIRGFDVKLTRLRIGHTWYTRIHLLSGDSVPLHHAMKFKLLTTF
;
A
#
# COMPACT_ATOMS: atom_id res chain seq x y z
N MET A 1 2.53 -1.72 -15.14
CA MET A 1 2.99 -1.95 -16.53
C MET A 1 2.01 -2.89 -17.20
N SER A 2 1.70 -2.65 -18.46
CA SER A 2 0.90 -3.54 -19.30
C SER A 2 1.68 -4.80 -19.65
N VAL A 3 1.00 -5.93 -19.89
CA VAL A 3 1.61 -7.18 -20.39
C VAL A 3 2.37 -6.93 -21.70
N LEU A 4 1.85 -6.07 -22.58
CA LEU A 4 2.50 -5.72 -23.85
C LEU A 4 3.84 -5.01 -23.63
N GLN A 5 3.92 -4.11 -22.66
CA GLN A 5 5.18 -3.42 -22.32
C GLN A 5 6.23 -4.39 -21.74
N GLN A 6 5.77 -5.45 -21.08
CA GLN A 6 6.67 -6.50 -20.56
C GLN A 6 7.16 -7.42 -21.69
N LEU A 7 6.34 -7.67 -22.71
CA LEU A 7 6.73 -8.41 -23.91
C LEU A 7 7.70 -7.62 -24.81
N GLU A 8 7.72 -6.30 -24.73
CA GLU A 8 8.78 -5.49 -25.37
C GLU A 8 10.14 -5.63 -24.66
N ASN A 9 10.15 -5.99 -23.37
CA ASN A 9 11.35 -6.08 -22.53
C ASN A 9 11.52 -7.49 -21.90
N ILE A 10 11.36 -8.53 -22.71
CA ILE A 10 11.34 -9.95 -22.27
C ILE A 10 12.61 -10.34 -21.51
N GLU A 11 13.77 -9.77 -21.85
CA GLU A 11 15.05 -10.06 -21.19
C GLU A 11 15.04 -9.77 -19.67
N SER A 12 14.13 -8.91 -19.22
CA SER A 12 13.95 -8.55 -17.81
C SER A 12 12.79 -9.29 -17.11
N ALA A 13 12.07 -10.15 -17.84
CA ALA A 13 10.87 -10.79 -17.34
C ALA A 13 11.21 -11.92 -16.35
N THR A 14 10.63 -11.83 -15.15
CA THR A 14 10.79 -12.84 -14.08
C THR A 14 9.54 -13.71 -13.88
N HIS A 15 8.43 -13.36 -14.53
CA HIS A 15 7.15 -14.01 -14.32
C HIS A 15 7.02 -15.26 -15.21
N PRO A 16 6.65 -16.43 -14.65
CA PRO A 16 6.63 -17.70 -15.39
C PRO A 16 5.70 -17.69 -16.61
N ILE A 17 4.54 -17.01 -16.51
CA ILE A 17 3.61 -16.88 -17.66
C ILE A 17 4.24 -16.07 -18.80
N LEU A 18 5.01 -15.02 -18.50
CA LEU A 18 5.65 -14.22 -19.55
C LEU A 18 6.74 -15.01 -20.27
N LEU A 19 7.52 -15.81 -19.52
CA LEU A 19 8.53 -16.70 -20.09
C LEU A 19 7.88 -17.74 -21.01
N ASN A 20 6.79 -18.38 -20.57
CA ASN A 20 6.05 -19.33 -21.41
C ASN A 20 5.50 -18.69 -22.70
N ILE A 21 4.99 -17.45 -22.61
CA ILE A 21 4.52 -16.70 -23.79
C ILE A 21 5.70 -16.41 -24.72
N ALA A 22 6.82 -15.95 -24.18
CA ALA A 22 8.02 -15.65 -24.97
C ALA A 22 8.54 -16.89 -25.71
N ASP A 23 8.65 -18.03 -25.04
CA ASP A 23 9.06 -19.30 -25.65
C ASP A 23 8.11 -19.72 -26.77
N THR A 24 6.81 -19.55 -26.55
CA THR A 24 5.78 -19.87 -27.56
C THR A 24 5.91 -18.97 -28.79
N VAL A 25 6.09 -17.66 -28.58
CA VAL A 25 6.28 -16.69 -29.66
C VAL A 25 7.56 -16.98 -30.43
N PHE A 26 8.65 -17.31 -29.73
CA PHE A 26 9.92 -17.70 -30.35
C PHE A 26 9.75 -18.94 -31.25
N CYS A 27 9.14 -20.00 -30.72
CA CYS A 27 8.86 -21.22 -31.47
C CYS A 27 8.00 -20.99 -32.73
N LEU A 28 7.05 -20.05 -32.68
CA LEU A 28 6.21 -19.72 -33.82
C LEU A 28 6.97 -18.90 -34.86
N LYS A 29 7.83 -17.96 -34.44
CA LYS A 29 8.68 -17.21 -35.36
C LYS A 29 9.68 -18.11 -36.09
N GLU A 30 10.27 -19.09 -35.41
CA GLU A 30 11.15 -20.08 -36.06
C GLU A 30 10.43 -20.91 -37.13
N LYS A 31 9.11 -21.12 -36.98
CA LYS A 31 8.26 -21.77 -37.98
C LYS A 31 7.84 -20.86 -39.13
N GLY A 32 8.29 -19.60 -39.15
CA GLY A 32 8.00 -18.63 -40.21
C GLY A 32 6.69 -17.86 -40.04
N PHE A 33 6.08 -17.88 -38.85
CA PHE A 33 4.91 -17.05 -38.59
C PHE A 33 5.31 -15.60 -38.28
N ASP A 34 4.63 -14.65 -38.93
CA ASP A 34 4.70 -13.24 -38.55
C ASP A 34 3.62 -12.92 -37.50
N ILE A 35 4.05 -12.38 -36.35
CA ILE A 35 3.21 -12.15 -35.18
C ILE A 35 3.29 -10.68 -34.78
N VAL A 36 2.15 -10.02 -34.82
CA VAL A 36 1.99 -8.62 -34.40
C VAL A 36 1.08 -8.56 -33.18
N PHE A 37 1.57 -7.92 -32.11
CA PHE A 37 0.77 -7.60 -30.95
C PHE A 37 0.15 -6.21 -31.10
N CYS A 38 -1.14 -6.09 -30.83
CA CYS A 38 -1.83 -4.80 -30.77
C CYS A 38 -2.61 -4.67 -29.47
N TRP A 39 -2.69 -3.45 -28.97
CA TRP A 39 -3.56 -3.13 -27.84
C TRP A 39 -4.93 -2.71 -28.36
N THR A 40 -5.98 -3.25 -27.73
CA THR A 40 -7.36 -2.82 -27.96
C THR A 40 -8.03 -2.44 -26.63
N PRO A 41 -8.84 -1.37 -26.61
CA PRO A 41 -9.62 -1.01 -25.44
C PRO A 41 -10.63 -2.11 -25.08
N SER A 42 -10.72 -2.43 -23.78
CA SER A 42 -11.70 -3.38 -23.29
C SER A 42 -13.08 -2.72 -23.09
N HIS A 43 -14.15 -3.50 -23.26
CA HIS A 43 -15.54 -3.10 -23.01
C HIS A 43 -16.09 -1.94 -23.85
N VAL A 44 -15.59 -1.74 -25.08
CA VAL A 44 -16.09 -0.70 -25.99
C VAL A 44 -16.86 -1.23 -27.21
N GLY A 45 -17.33 -2.48 -27.20
CA GLY A 45 -18.08 -3.05 -28.32
C GLY A 45 -17.22 -3.71 -29.41
N VAL A 46 -15.92 -3.95 -29.17
CA VAL A 46 -15.07 -4.66 -30.15
C VAL A 46 -15.44 -6.14 -30.17
N LEU A 47 -16.23 -6.53 -31.17
CA LEU A 47 -16.87 -7.85 -31.26
C LEU A 47 -15.89 -9.02 -31.08
N GLY A 48 -14.69 -8.92 -31.66
CA GLY A 48 -13.63 -9.92 -31.48
C GLY A 48 -13.10 -10.02 -30.05
N ASN A 49 -12.87 -8.88 -29.39
CA ASN A 49 -12.39 -8.83 -28.01
C ASN A 49 -13.47 -9.30 -27.03
N GLU A 50 -14.73 -8.89 -27.23
CA GLU A 50 -15.84 -9.31 -26.39
C GLU A 50 -16.09 -10.82 -26.48
N LYS A 51 -15.96 -11.40 -27.68
CA LYS A 51 -16.05 -12.84 -27.86
C LYS A 51 -14.92 -13.56 -27.13
N ALA A 52 -13.68 -13.07 -27.24
CA ALA A 52 -12.53 -13.62 -26.52
C ALA A 52 -12.72 -13.54 -24.99
N ASP A 53 -13.15 -12.38 -24.48
CA ASP A 53 -13.43 -12.17 -23.05
C ASP A 53 -14.56 -13.08 -22.53
N CYS A 54 -15.62 -13.26 -23.32
CA CYS A 54 -16.71 -14.18 -22.99
C CYS A 54 -16.21 -15.62 -22.89
N VAL A 55 -15.46 -16.08 -23.89
CA VAL A 55 -14.88 -17.44 -23.88
C VAL A 55 -13.95 -17.61 -22.69
N ALA A 56 -13.03 -16.67 -22.43
CA ALA A 56 -12.13 -16.73 -21.28
C ALA A 56 -12.89 -16.79 -19.94
N ARG A 57 -13.97 -16.01 -19.80
CA ARG A 57 -14.81 -16.02 -18.60
C ARG A 57 -15.56 -17.34 -18.43
N THR A 58 -16.07 -17.92 -19.51
CA THR A 58 -16.77 -19.21 -19.45
C THR A 58 -15.84 -20.41 -19.25
N ALA A 59 -14.62 -20.33 -19.80
CA ALA A 59 -13.59 -21.36 -19.68
C ALA A 59 -12.74 -21.22 -18.40
N SER A 60 -12.99 -20.19 -17.59
CA SER A 60 -12.35 -19.99 -16.28
C SER A 60 -12.76 -21.09 -15.32
N ILE A 61 -12.06 -22.22 -15.39
CA ILE A 61 -12.06 -23.21 -14.33
C ILE A 61 -11.24 -22.61 -13.18
N PRO A 62 -11.65 -22.75 -11.91
CA PRO A 62 -10.79 -22.44 -10.78
C PRO A 62 -9.59 -23.39 -10.82
N ILE A 63 -8.52 -22.98 -11.48
CA ILE A 63 -7.29 -23.76 -11.53
C ILE A 63 -6.50 -23.42 -10.28
N GLU A 64 -6.05 -24.43 -9.55
CA GLU A 64 -5.04 -24.31 -8.49
C GLU A 64 -3.68 -23.97 -9.13
N HIS A 65 -3.54 -22.76 -9.67
CA HIS A 65 -2.23 -22.26 -10.08
C HIS A 65 -1.48 -21.78 -8.84
N THR A 66 -0.17 -22.07 -8.81
CA THR A 66 0.73 -21.47 -7.83
C THR A 66 0.79 -19.96 -8.08
N VAL A 67 0.08 -19.20 -7.24
CA VAL A 67 0.14 -17.74 -7.27
C VAL A 67 1.58 -17.31 -7.01
N PRO A 68 2.18 -16.45 -7.85
CA PRO A 68 3.53 -15.96 -7.62
C PRO A 68 3.69 -15.44 -6.19
N LEU A 69 4.80 -15.80 -5.54
CA LEU A 69 5.06 -15.39 -4.16
C LEU A 69 4.99 -13.86 -3.98
N ALA A 70 5.35 -13.10 -5.03
CA ALA A 70 5.26 -11.65 -5.03
C ALA A 70 3.82 -11.13 -4.84
N ASP A 71 2.83 -11.81 -5.44
CA ASP A 71 1.42 -11.43 -5.36
C ASP A 71 0.79 -11.84 -4.02
N ILE A 72 1.19 -13.01 -3.50
CA ILE A 72 0.83 -13.43 -2.15
C ILE A 72 1.43 -12.48 -1.10
N ARG A 73 2.70 -12.10 -1.27
CA ARG A 73 3.43 -11.27 -0.30
C ARG A 73 2.73 -9.94 -0.06
N LYS A 74 2.25 -9.26 -1.11
CA LYS A 74 1.49 -8.01 -0.96
C LYS A 74 0.18 -8.23 -0.22
N SER A 75 -0.53 -9.30 -0.53
CA SER A 75 -1.80 -9.65 0.10
C SER A 75 -1.61 -9.96 1.60
N VAL A 76 -0.59 -10.74 1.95
CA VAL A 76 -0.23 -11.06 3.32
C VAL A 76 0.21 -9.81 4.09
N GLN A 77 1.04 -8.96 3.49
CA GLN A 77 1.43 -7.68 4.10
C GLN A 77 0.21 -6.81 4.38
N HIS A 78 -0.68 -6.68 3.40
CA HIS A 78 -1.92 -5.90 3.55
C HIS A 78 -2.80 -6.46 4.67
N TYR A 79 -2.97 -7.78 4.74
CA TYR A 79 -3.72 -8.43 5.82
C TYR A 79 -3.11 -8.13 7.20
N ILE A 80 -1.79 -8.25 7.34
CA ILE A 80 -1.09 -7.95 8.60
C ILE A 80 -1.26 -6.47 8.96
N PHE A 81 -1.09 -5.55 8.01
CA PHE A 81 -1.30 -4.11 8.24
C PHE A 81 -2.74 -3.83 8.68
N ASN A 82 -3.73 -4.43 8.05
CA ASN A 82 -5.13 -4.24 8.43
C ASN A 82 -5.41 -4.76 9.85
N LYS A 83 -4.91 -5.95 10.20
CA LYS A 83 -5.05 -6.49 11.56
C LYS A 83 -4.36 -5.62 12.61
N TRP A 84 -3.22 -5.03 12.26
CA TRP A 84 -2.55 -4.08 13.14
C TRP A 84 -3.34 -2.78 13.28
N GLN A 85 -3.93 -2.27 12.18
CA GLN A 85 -4.77 -1.08 12.20
C GLN A 85 -6.04 -1.31 13.04
N GLU A 86 -6.72 -2.44 12.88
CA GLU A 86 -7.86 -2.83 13.72
C GLU A 86 -7.47 -2.84 15.21
N THR A 87 -6.33 -3.43 15.55
CA THR A 87 -5.84 -3.46 16.95
C THR A 87 -5.50 -2.06 17.46
N TRP A 88 -4.99 -1.20 16.58
CA TRP A 88 -4.64 0.19 16.88
C TRP A 88 -5.90 1.04 17.10
N ASP A 89 -6.94 0.84 16.30
CA ASP A 89 -8.23 1.55 16.41
C ASP A 89 -8.94 1.25 17.74
N LEU A 90 -8.70 0.07 18.32
CA LEU A 90 -9.20 -0.28 19.66
C LEU A 90 -8.52 0.53 20.79
N GLN A 91 -7.42 1.24 20.52
CA GLN A 91 -6.67 2.02 21.52
C GLN A 91 -7.33 3.38 21.83
N ILE A 92 -8.60 3.38 22.21
CA ILE A 92 -9.42 4.58 22.46
C ILE A 92 -8.86 5.50 23.56
N ASN A 93 -8.17 4.94 24.56
CA ASN A 93 -7.59 5.69 25.69
C ASN A 93 -6.11 6.06 25.50
N ASN A 94 -5.57 5.83 24.31
CA ASN A 94 -4.17 6.12 24.01
C ASN A 94 -4.01 7.55 23.46
N LYS A 95 -3.21 8.39 24.15
CA LYS A 95 -2.90 9.77 23.73
C LYS A 95 -2.26 9.83 22.34
N LEU A 96 -1.46 8.82 21.99
CA LEU A 96 -0.81 8.74 20.69
C LEU A 96 -1.83 8.39 19.59
N HIS A 97 -2.76 7.46 19.85
CA HIS A 97 -3.82 7.11 18.90
C HIS A 97 -4.67 8.32 18.52
N ARG A 98 -4.99 9.19 19.49
CA ARG A 98 -5.73 10.44 19.24
C ARG A 98 -5.05 11.38 18.24
N VAL A 99 -3.73 11.35 18.15
CA VAL A 99 -2.95 12.21 17.21
C VAL A 99 -2.55 11.44 15.95
N LYS A 100 -2.39 10.12 16.06
CA LYS A 100 -1.98 9.21 14.99
C LYS A 100 -2.96 8.06 14.89
N PRO A 101 -4.15 8.25 14.27
CA PRO A 101 -5.13 7.18 14.15
C PRO A 101 -4.70 6.11 13.15
N SER A 102 -3.85 6.44 12.16
CA SER A 102 -3.35 5.44 11.21
C SER A 102 -1.98 4.89 11.60
N ILE A 103 -1.75 3.60 11.41
CA ILE A 103 -0.44 2.95 11.60
C ILE A 103 0.58 3.34 10.52
N VAL A 104 0.17 4.04 9.46
CA VAL A 104 1.07 4.55 8.40
C VAL A 104 2.24 5.32 9.01
N LEU A 105 3.42 5.12 8.43
CA LEU A 105 4.65 5.75 8.88
C LEU A 105 4.54 7.27 8.73
N TRP A 106 4.86 8.01 9.80
CA TRP A 106 5.09 9.44 9.67
C TRP A 106 6.48 9.69 9.05
N PRO A 107 6.71 10.87 8.46
CA PRO A 107 8.04 11.27 8.04
C PRO A 107 9.00 11.11 9.23
N ILE A 108 10.02 10.26 9.07
CA ILE A 108 11.06 10.07 10.08
C ILE A 108 12.09 11.17 9.88
N PHE A 109 12.43 11.89 10.94
CA PHE A 109 13.54 12.84 10.88
C PHE A 109 14.86 12.08 11.08
N PRO A 110 15.94 12.46 10.38
CA PRO A 110 17.23 11.76 10.47
C PRO A 110 17.84 11.80 11.89
N ILE A 111 17.36 12.70 12.74
CA ILE A 111 17.81 12.87 14.12
C ILE A 111 16.74 12.35 15.08
N ARG A 112 16.99 11.19 15.69
CA ARG A 112 16.11 10.55 16.69
C ARG A 112 15.68 11.52 17.81
N GLY A 113 16.59 12.40 18.25
CA GLY A 113 16.29 13.39 19.30
C GLY A 113 15.18 14.36 18.93
N PHE A 114 15.04 14.70 17.64
CA PHE A 114 13.98 15.57 17.15
C PHE A 114 12.63 14.84 17.14
N ASP A 115 12.60 13.60 16.64
CA ASP A 115 11.39 12.76 16.66
C ASP A 115 10.84 12.55 18.06
N VAL A 116 11.72 12.33 19.05
CA VAL A 116 11.32 12.16 20.45
C VAL A 116 10.68 13.44 20.99
N LYS A 117 11.32 14.61 20.76
CA LYS A 117 10.77 15.91 21.19
C LYS A 117 9.41 16.17 20.53
N LEU A 118 9.31 15.97 19.21
CA LEU A 118 8.10 16.18 18.44
C LEU A 118 6.97 15.25 18.88
N THR A 119 7.26 13.97 19.11
CA THR A 119 6.28 13.00 19.60
C THR A 119 5.76 13.41 20.97
N ARG A 120 6.64 13.79 21.91
CA ARG A 120 6.26 14.26 23.25
C ARG A 120 5.41 15.53 23.19
N LEU A 121 5.73 16.47 22.30
CA LEU A 121 4.91 17.67 22.08
C LEU A 121 3.51 17.28 21.58
N ARG A 122 3.43 16.42 20.56
CA ARG A 122 2.16 15.95 19.97
C ARG A 122 1.23 15.30 20.99
N ILE A 123 1.74 14.43 21.86
CA ILE A 123 0.93 13.77 22.90
C ILE A 123 0.72 14.62 24.17
N GLY A 124 1.22 15.86 24.20
CA GLY A 124 1.10 16.73 25.36
C GLY A 124 1.88 16.20 26.57
N HIS A 125 3.10 15.72 26.37
CA HIS A 125 4.06 15.36 27.43
C HIS A 125 5.07 16.48 27.68
N THR A 126 4.55 17.70 27.86
CA THR A 126 5.30 18.88 28.29
C THR A 126 5.15 19.09 29.80
N TRP A 127 5.96 19.98 30.37
CA TRP A 127 5.81 20.35 31.78
C TRP A 127 4.44 20.98 32.07
N TYR A 128 3.99 21.93 31.23
CA TYR A 128 2.70 22.62 31.38
C TYR A 128 1.48 21.68 31.34
N THR A 129 1.54 20.66 30.49
CA THR A 129 0.47 19.66 30.38
C THR A 129 0.53 18.59 31.47
N ARG A 130 1.61 18.52 32.27
CA ARG A 130 1.82 17.49 33.31
C ARG A 130 1.79 18.05 34.74
N ILE A 131 2.12 19.32 34.95
CA ILE A 131 2.28 19.89 36.30
C ILE A 131 1.05 19.66 37.19
N HIS A 132 -0.16 19.78 36.65
CA HIS A 132 -1.40 19.54 37.40
C HIS A 132 -1.52 18.09 37.93
N LEU A 133 -0.95 17.09 37.24
CA LEU A 133 -0.91 15.70 37.73
C LEU A 133 0.08 15.51 38.88
N LEU A 134 1.10 16.37 38.98
CA LEU A 134 2.11 16.33 40.04
C LEU A 134 1.69 17.19 41.25
N SER A 135 1.00 18.30 41.00
CA SER A 135 0.54 19.24 42.02
C SER A 135 -0.85 18.89 42.58
N GLY A 136 -1.61 17.99 41.93
CA GLY A 136 -2.98 17.65 42.32
C GLY A 136 -4.03 18.68 41.88
N ASP A 137 -3.64 19.67 41.09
CA ASP A 137 -4.50 20.76 40.63
C ASP A 137 -5.44 20.31 39.49
N SER A 138 -6.52 21.07 39.27
CA SER A 138 -7.46 20.83 38.17
C SER A 138 -6.78 20.91 36.79
N VAL A 139 -7.21 20.05 35.85
CA VAL A 139 -6.66 20.00 34.48
C VAL A 139 -6.74 21.39 33.81
N PRO A 140 -5.62 21.96 33.31
CA PRO A 140 -5.67 23.26 32.68
C PRO A 140 -6.51 23.21 31.39
N LEU A 141 -7.38 24.19 31.19
CA LEU A 141 -8.29 24.25 30.05
C LEU A 141 -7.55 24.15 28.71
N HIS A 142 -8.00 23.23 27.85
CA HIS A 142 -7.39 22.85 26.57
C HIS A 142 -7.15 24.03 25.60
N HIS A 143 -7.90 25.12 25.74
CA HIS A 143 -7.77 26.33 24.91
C HIS A 143 -6.56 27.21 25.30
N ALA A 144 -6.19 27.26 26.59
CA ALA A 144 -5.07 28.06 27.07
C ALA A 144 -3.69 27.44 26.76
N MET A 145 -3.62 26.12 26.59
CA MET A 145 -2.34 25.42 26.30
C MET A 145 -1.87 25.59 24.85
N LYS A 146 -2.79 25.69 23.88
CA LYS A 146 -2.42 25.87 22.45
C LYS A 146 -1.82 27.25 22.19
N PHE A 147 -2.32 28.29 22.86
CA PHE A 147 -1.88 29.67 22.66
C PHE A 147 -0.47 29.96 23.20
N LYS A 148 -0.03 29.30 24.28
CA LYS A 148 1.29 29.52 24.87
C LYS A 148 2.44 28.81 24.14
N LEU A 149 2.19 27.70 23.46
CA LEU A 149 3.22 26.99 22.68
C LEU A 149 3.56 27.68 21.35
N LEU A 150 2.61 28.41 20.76
CA LEU A 150 2.81 29.18 19.52
C LEU A 150 3.50 30.53 19.73
N THR A 151 3.64 30.99 20.98
CA THR A 151 4.23 32.29 21.32
C THR A 151 5.66 32.19 21.87
N THR A 152 6.20 30.97 21.95
CA THR A 152 7.59 30.69 22.41
C THR A 152 8.47 30.02 21.35
N PHE A 153 8.11 30.14 20.07
CA PHE A 153 8.99 29.86 18.93
C PHE A 153 9.19 31.14 18.12
#